data_AF-A0A7Y3UQ11-F1
#
_entry.id   AF-A0A7Y3UQ11-F1
#
_cell.length_a   1.000
_cell.length_b   1.000
_cell.length_c   1.000
_cell.angle_alpha   90.00
_cell.angle_beta   90.00
_cell.angle_gamma   90.00
#
_symmetry.space_group_name_H-M   'P 1'
#
loop_
_entity.id
_entity.type
_entity.pdbx_description
1 polymer ?
#
loop_
_entity_poly.entity_id
_entity_poly.type
_entity_poly.pdbx_seq_one_letter_code
_entity_poly.pdbx_strand_id
1 'polypeptide(L)'
;MSLFGDISLLDNCKIKDNTVNSFTEVTNGTTISRGGGVYKDGRGNLNFDKCIVEGNAAYAVARGFGFFPNGFSYGGAIFVAGGGVTATNTVICSNIADGDSSVSRGYGGGCFTENGLLELINCTVIYNTANARGAFSANALGGGLFKQPNSNMTVTNSVVYHNKINGQSTNSQIHGDPTVTYSDIQGAFLGVGNIALDPKFVDVACEYHISSDSPCIDAGDPDSATPTFPNDDIDGNLRPQGLVYDMGVDEYKVVVEGTVNIDQLWSATFGGQFSGEFIPGDGLIINDMCTVIDENNIEYNVKQTYTLIDHDKKKFPLGKQKTRRGPGHHYFVFEATIPADAALGKAKIGINVQLRKSGKIIDREFRSIPIYIK
;
A
#
# COMPACT_ATOMS: atom_id res chain seq x y z
N MET A 1 -34.96 -16.32 2.49
CA MET A 1 -34.29 -15.15 1.87
C MET A 1 -32.97 -15.00 2.63
N SER A 2 -31.89 -15.66 2.18
CA SER A 2 -30.58 -15.44 2.79
C SER A 2 -30.05 -14.10 2.25
N LEU A 3 -29.82 -13.16 3.16
CA LEU A 3 -29.39 -11.79 2.85
C LEU A 3 -27.87 -11.66 2.61
N PHE A 4 -27.18 -12.79 2.48
CA PHE A 4 -25.81 -12.86 2.03
C PHE A 4 -25.78 -13.99 1.00
N GLY A 5 -25.75 -13.63 -0.28
CA GLY A 5 -25.19 -14.55 -1.26
C GLY A 5 -23.75 -14.80 -0.84
N ASP A 6 -23.28 -16.04 -0.92
CA ASP A 6 -21.91 -16.41 -0.56
C ASP A 6 -20.91 -15.61 -1.40
N ILE A 7 -20.52 -14.43 -0.91
CA ILE A 7 -19.45 -13.62 -1.49
C ILE A 7 -18.17 -14.34 -1.07
N SER A 8 -17.51 -14.96 -2.04
CA SER A 8 -16.16 -15.47 -1.83
C SER A 8 -15.24 -14.26 -1.74
N LEU A 9 -14.66 -13.99 -0.57
CA LEU A 9 -13.72 -12.91 -0.34
C LEU A 9 -12.31 -13.48 -0.19
N LEU A 10 -11.38 -12.95 -0.97
CA LEU A 10 -9.95 -13.07 -0.77
C LEU A 10 -9.48 -11.73 -0.21
N ASP A 11 -9.05 -11.74 1.04
CA ASP A 11 -8.56 -10.57 1.76
C ASP A 11 -7.08 -10.77 2.07
N ASN A 12 -6.24 -9.80 1.67
CA ASN A 12 -4.79 -9.80 1.89
C ASN A 12 -4.09 -11.10 1.40
N CYS A 13 -4.56 -11.63 0.28
CA CYS A 13 -4.07 -12.88 -0.28
C CYS A 13 -3.00 -12.65 -1.35
N LYS A 14 -2.00 -13.53 -1.41
CA LYS A 14 -1.02 -13.57 -2.50
C LYS A 14 -1.25 -14.80 -3.38
N ILE A 15 -1.62 -14.59 -4.63
CA ILE A 15 -1.76 -15.63 -5.65
C ILE A 15 -0.61 -15.43 -6.62
N LYS A 16 0.44 -16.22 -6.43
CA LYS A 16 1.69 -16.00 -7.15
C LYS A 16 2.32 -17.24 -7.72
N ASP A 17 3.07 -17.04 -8.80
CA ASP A 17 3.91 -18.04 -9.43
C ASP A 17 3.16 -19.32 -9.88
N ASN A 18 1.83 -19.22 -10.08
CA ASN A 18 1.04 -20.35 -10.56
C ASN A 18 1.20 -20.50 -12.07
N THR A 19 1.16 -21.74 -12.55
CA THR A 19 1.28 -22.04 -13.98
C THR A 19 0.21 -23.02 -14.43
N VAL A 20 -0.59 -22.61 -15.42
CA VAL A 20 -1.52 -23.47 -16.16
C VAL A 20 -0.91 -23.78 -17.52
N ASN A 21 -0.72 -25.06 -17.83
CA ASN A 21 -0.12 -25.49 -19.10
C ASN A 21 -1.05 -26.45 -19.85
N SER A 22 -1.31 -26.17 -21.12
CA SER A 22 -2.02 -27.07 -22.04
C SER A 22 -1.18 -27.36 -23.27
N PHE A 23 -1.09 -28.64 -23.64
CA PHE A 23 -0.19 -29.13 -24.68
C PHE A 23 -0.86 -30.16 -25.60
N THR A 24 -0.59 -30.07 -26.91
CA THR A 24 -1.00 -31.09 -27.88
C THR A 24 -0.02 -31.19 -29.05
N GLU A 25 0.17 -32.40 -29.59
CA GLU A 25 0.94 -32.66 -30.82
C GLU A 25 0.07 -33.27 -31.93
N VAL A 26 -1.25 -33.27 -31.76
CA VAL A 26 -2.16 -33.85 -32.74
C VAL A 26 -2.32 -32.91 -33.93
N THR A 27 -2.40 -33.46 -35.15
CA THR A 27 -2.76 -32.71 -36.36
C THR A 27 -4.06 -31.95 -36.14
N ASN A 28 -4.06 -30.64 -36.38
CA ASN A 28 -5.19 -29.73 -36.14
C ASN A 28 -5.66 -29.68 -34.67
N GLY A 29 -4.80 -30.05 -33.72
CA GLY A 29 -5.10 -29.96 -32.29
C GLY A 29 -5.32 -28.51 -31.84
N THR A 30 -6.18 -28.33 -30.84
CA THR A 30 -6.43 -27.05 -30.19
C THR A 30 -6.16 -27.16 -28.70
N THR A 31 -5.32 -26.28 -28.16
CA THR A 31 -5.07 -26.13 -26.72
C THR A 31 -5.58 -24.81 -26.23
N ILE A 32 -6.14 -24.82 -25.02
CA ILE A 32 -6.66 -23.62 -24.37
C ILE A 32 -6.22 -23.62 -22.91
N SER A 33 -5.52 -22.56 -22.50
CA SER A 33 -5.18 -22.28 -21.11
C SER A 33 -5.89 -21.01 -20.65
N ARG A 34 -6.44 -21.04 -19.44
CA ARG A 34 -7.26 -19.96 -18.87
C ARG A 34 -6.88 -19.72 -17.43
N GLY A 35 -6.71 -18.46 -17.05
CA GLY A 35 -6.60 -18.05 -15.65
C GLY A 35 -5.36 -18.61 -14.98
N GLY A 36 -4.17 -18.10 -15.32
CA GLY A 36 -2.92 -18.61 -14.77
C GLY A 36 -2.87 -18.56 -13.23
N GLY A 37 -3.47 -17.53 -12.62
CA GLY A 37 -3.71 -17.46 -11.18
C GLY A 37 -5.13 -17.86 -10.78
N VAL A 38 -6.13 -17.27 -11.44
CA VAL A 38 -7.55 -17.43 -11.10
C VAL A 38 -8.39 -17.70 -12.34
N TYR A 39 -9.17 -18.78 -12.29
CA TYR A 39 -10.25 -19.04 -13.22
C TYR A 39 -11.59 -18.85 -12.51
N LYS A 40 -12.36 -17.84 -12.93
CA LYS A 40 -13.70 -17.56 -12.41
C LYS A 40 -14.76 -17.81 -13.46
N ASP A 41 -15.66 -18.73 -13.14
CA ASP A 41 -16.83 -19.09 -13.95
C ASP A 41 -18.06 -19.29 -13.04
N GLY A 42 -19.24 -19.43 -13.63
CA GLY A 42 -20.50 -19.59 -12.92
C GLY A 42 -21.07 -18.26 -12.37
N ARG A 43 -22.26 -18.31 -11.78
CA ARG A 43 -23.04 -17.11 -11.43
C ARG A 43 -22.58 -16.35 -10.18
N GLY A 44 -21.77 -16.96 -9.32
CA GLY A 44 -21.31 -16.33 -8.07
C GLY A 44 -20.32 -15.19 -8.30
N ASN A 45 -20.06 -14.38 -7.27
CA ASN A 45 -19.09 -13.30 -7.29
C ASN A 45 -17.85 -13.65 -6.46
N LEU A 46 -16.69 -13.18 -6.92
CA LEU A 46 -15.41 -13.29 -6.22
C LEU A 46 -14.84 -11.90 -5.97
N ASN A 47 -14.57 -11.59 -4.72
CA ASN A 47 -14.04 -10.29 -4.32
C ASN A 47 -12.59 -10.45 -3.87
N PHE A 48 -11.74 -9.54 -4.35
CA PHE A 48 -10.36 -9.37 -3.89
C PHE A 48 -10.28 -8.05 -3.14
N ASP A 49 -9.72 -8.08 -1.94
CA ASP A 49 -9.32 -6.90 -1.21
C ASP A 49 -7.85 -7.03 -0.80
N LYS A 50 -7.06 -6.00 -1.09
CA LYS A 50 -5.62 -5.95 -0.73
C LYS A 50 -4.81 -7.16 -1.19
N CYS A 51 -5.19 -7.73 -2.34
CA CYS A 51 -4.55 -8.92 -2.85
C CYS A 51 -3.36 -8.58 -3.76
N ILE A 52 -2.46 -9.55 -3.92
CA ILE A 52 -1.38 -9.51 -4.90
C ILE A 52 -1.52 -10.73 -5.82
N VAL A 53 -1.75 -10.49 -7.11
CA VAL A 53 -1.80 -11.51 -8.15
C VAL A 53 -0.59 -11.34 -9.05
N GLU A 54 0.47 -12.12 -8.80
CA GLU A 54 1.80 -11.84 -9.31
C GLU A 54 2.46 -13.04 -10.01
N GLY A 55 3.08 -12.83 -11.17
CA GLY A 55 3.96 -13.84 -11.76
C GLY A 55 3.24 -15.13 -12.21
N ASN A 56 1.91 -15.10 -12.35
CA ASN A 56 1.15 -16.27 -12.79
C ASN A 56 1.17 -16.38 -14.32
N ALA A 57 1.06 -17.60 -14.83
CA ALA A 57 1.19 -17.85 -16.25
C ALA A 57 0.16 -18.86 -16.78
N ALA A 58 -0.43 -18.54 -17.94
CA ALA A 58 -1.21 -19.45 -18.76
C ALA A 58 -0.45 -19.73 -20.06
N TYR A 59 0.01 -20.97 -20.25
CA TYR A 59 0.73 -21.42 -21.44
C TYR A 59 -0.14 -22.37 -22.26
N ALA A 60 -0.37 -22.08 -23.53
CA ALA A 60 -1.09 -22.95 -24.45
C ALA A 60 -0.25 -23.24 -25.68
N VAL A 61 0.20 -24.50 -25.81
CA VAL A 61 1.17 -24.91 -26.83
C VAL A 61 0.59 -26.01 -27.72
N ALA A 62 0.61 -25.82 -29.04
CA ALA A 62 0.15 -26.84 -30.00
C ALA A 62 1.16 -27.05 -31.15
N ARG A 63 1.67 -28.29 -31.29
CA ARG A 63 2.80 -28.66 -32.17
C ARG A 63 2.50 -29.79 -33.17
N GLY A 64 1.27 -29.86 -33.69
CA GLY A 64 0.89 -30.89 -34.66
C GLY A 64 1.52 -30.72 -36.05
N PHE A 65 1.91 -31.84 -36.68
CA PHE A 65 2.26 -31.88 -38.11
C PHE A 65 0.96 -31.80 -38.96
N GLY A 66 0.80 -30.75 -39.78
CA GLY A 66 -0.38 -30.52 -40.64
C GLY A 66 -1.10 -29.18 -40.39
N PHE A 67 -2.09 -28.85 -41.22
CA PHE A 67 -2.64 -27.49 -41.38
C PHE A 67 -3.31 -26.89 -40.11
N PHE A 68 -2.57 -25.99 -39.43
CA PHE A 68 -3.02 -24.99 -38.44
C PHE A 68 -3.45 -25.49 -37.04
N PRO A 69 -2.56 -26.12 -36.25
CA PRO A 69 -2.81 -26.27 -34.80
C PRO A 69 -2.99 -24.92 -34.09
N ASN A 70 -3.87 -24.89 -33.09
CA ASN A 70 -4.29 -23.69 -32.37
C ASN A 70 -3.81 -23.70 -30.91
N GLY A 71 -3.21 -22.60 -30.46
CA GLY A 71 -2.69 -22.43 -29.10
C GLY A 71 -3.20 -21.13 -28.53
N PHE A 72 -4.18 -21.22 -27.62
CA PHE A 72 -4.92 -20.08 -27.11
C PHE A 72 -4.74 -19.91 -25.61
N SER A 73 -4.19 -18.78 -25.19
CA SER A 73 -4.02 -18.43 -23.78
C SER A 73 -4.79 -17.17 -23.42
N TYR A 74 -5.55 -17.23 -22.33
CA TYR A 74 -6.46 -16.19 -21.88
C TYR A 74 -6.31 -15.92 -20.38
N GLY A 75 -6.03 -14.67 -19.99
CA GLY A 75 -5.98 -14.28 -18.57
C GLY A 75 -4.78 -14.89 -17.85
N GLY A 76 -3.60 -14.29 -17.99
CA GLY A 76 -2.40 -14.77 -17.30
C GLY A 76 -2.55 -14.69 -15.77
N ALA A 77 -3.20 -13.63 -15.28
CA ALA A 77 -3.57 -13.49 -13.88
C ALA A 77 -4.97 -14.06 -13.62
N ILE A 78 -5.98 -13.41 -14.20
CA ILE A 78 -7.40 -13.66 -13.90
C ILE A 78 -8.15 -13.86 -15.21
N PHE A 79 -8.91 -14.95 -15.28
CA PHE A 79 -9.86 -15.23 -16.34
C PHE A 79 -11.27 -15.23 -15.78
N VAL A 80 -12.18 -14.48 -16.39
CA VAL A 80 -13.58 -14.36 -16.00
C VAL A 80 -14.47 -14.80 -17.17
N ALA A 81 -15.24 -15.88 -16.99
CA ALA A 81 -16.22 -16.40 -17.98
C ALA A 81 -17.69 -16.24 -17.55
N GLY A 82 -17.95 -15.78 -16.33
CA GLY A 82 -19.29 -15.61 -15.79
C GLY A 82 -19.30 -15.13 -14.34
N GLY A 83 -20.42 -14.53 -13.92
CA GLY A 83 -20.53 -13.84 -12.63
C GLY A 83 -19.67 -12.58 -12.59
N GLY A 84 -19.30 -12.13 -11.40
CA GLY A 84 -18.45 -10.96 -11.18
C GLY A 84 -17.13 -11.26 -10.49
N VAL A 85 -16.10 -10.51 -10.86
CA VAL A 85 -14.90 -10.30 -10.05
C VAL A 85 -14.82 -8.81 -9.71
N THR A 86 -14.77 -8.48 -8.43
CA THR A 86 -14.49 -7.12 -7.96
C THR A 86 -13.15 -7.15 -7.23
N ALA A 87 -12.17 -6.40 -7.71
CA ALA A 87 -10.89 -6.25 -7.06
C ALA A 87 -10.74 -4.82 -6.53
N THR A 88 -10.44 -4.72 -5.25
CA THR A 88 -10.23 -3.47 -4.52
C THR A 88 -8.81 -3.48 -3.95
N ASN A 89 -8.08 -2.36 -4.04
CA ASN A 89 -6.74 -2.21 -3.48
C ASN A 89 -5.78 -3.35 -3.90
N THR A 90 -5.93 -3.88 -5.11
CA THR A 90 -5.27 -5.13 -5.53
C THR A 90 -4.22 -4.86 -6.60
N VAL A 91 -3.06 -5.51 -6.45
CA VAL A 91 -1.97 -5.48 -7.44
C VAL A 91 -2.10 -6.68 -8.35
N ILE A 92 -2.06 -6.44 -9.66
CA ILE A 92 -2.02 -7.49 -10.70
C ILE A 92 -0.75 -7.25 -11.52
N CYS A 93 0.28 -8.05 -11.27
CA CYS A 93 1.61 -7.77 -11.81
C CYS A 93 2.34 -8.96 -12.44
N SER A 94 3.09 -8.70 -13.51
CA SER A 94 4.02 -9.66 -14.12
C SER A 94 3.38 -10.99 -14.53
N ASN A 95 2.09 -11.01 -14.80
CA ASN A 95 1.40 -12.21 -15.25
C ASN A 95 1.50 -12.38 -16.77
N ILE A 96 1.43 -13.63 -17.23
CA ILE A 96 1.72 -14.00 -18.62
C ILE A 96 0.57 -14.83 -19.21
N ALA A 97 0.04 -14.39 -20.35
CA ALA A 97 -0.78 -15.23 -21.22
C ALA A 97 0.02 -15.52 -22.51
N ASP A 98 0.47 -16.76 -22.72
CA ASP A 98 1.34 -17.14 -23.84
C ASP A 98 0.74 -18.27 -24.67
N GLY A 99 0.34 -17.94 -25.91
CA GLY A 99 -0.09 -18.89 -26.92
C GLY A 99 1.03 -19.17 -27.94
N ASP A 100 1.36 -20.44 -28.14
CA ASP A 100 2.42 -20.89 -29.04
C ASP A 100 1.92 -22.01 -29.97
N SER A 101 1.67 -21.68 -31.24
CA SER A 101 1.21 -22.64 -32.24
C SER A 101 1.25 -22.06 -33.66
N SER A 102 0.74 -22.78 -34.68
CA SER A 102 0.57 -22.22 -36.02
C SER A 102 -0.38 -21.01 -36.08
N VAL A 103 -1.49 -21.09 -35.32
CA VAL A 103 -2.49 -20.03 -35.13
C VAL A 103 -2.63 -19.77 -33.63
N SER A 104 -2.01 -18.69 -33.15
CA SER A 104 -1.80 -18.44 -31.73
C SER A 104 -2.53 -17.20 -31.24
N ARG A 105 -2.99 -17.28 -29.98
CA ARG A 105 -3.62 -16.16 -29.27
C ARG A 105 -3.06 -16.07 -27.86
N GLY A 106 -2.67 -14.86 -27.46
CA GLY A 106 -2.39 -14.51 -26.08
C GLY A 106 -3.16 -13.26 -25.72
N TYR A 107 -4.23 -13.37 -24.95
CA TYR A 107 -5.09 -12.24 -24.61
C TYR A 107 -5.18 -12.05 -23.10
N GLY A 108 -5.11 -10.79 -22.65
CA GLY A 108 -5.26 -10.46 -21.23
C GLY A 108 -4.10 -11.02 -20.43
N GLY A 109 -2.88 -10.47 -20.59
CA GLY A 109 -1.73 -10.92 -19.79
C GLY A 109 -2.02 -10.81 -18.29
N GLY A 110 -2.68 -9.72 -17.87
CA GLY A 110 -3.30 -9.59 -16.55
C GLY A 110 -4.66 -10.27 -16.54
N CYS A 111 -5.69 -9.56 -17.00
CA CYS A 111 -7.07 -10.00 -16.92
C CYS A 111 -7.71 -10.22 -18.28
N PHE A 112 -8.51 -11.27 -18.37
CA PHE A 112 -9.38 -11.56 -19.51
C PHE A 112 -10.83 -11.73 -19.04
N THR A 113 -11.75 -11.02 -19.68
CA THR A 113 -13.19 -11.10 -19.36
C THR A 113 -13.99 -11.49 -20.60
N GLU A 114 -14.74 -12.59 -20.49
CA GLU A 114 -15.78 -13.04 -21.41
C GLU A 114 -17.09 -13.31 -20.65
N ASN A 115 -18.24 -12.87 -21.15
CA ASN A 115 -19.57 -13.11 -20.55
C ASN A 115 -19.72 -12.77 -19.05
N GLY A 116 -18.81 -11.98 -18.47
CA GLY A 116 -18.75 -11.69 -17.04
C GLY A 116 -18.53 -10.21 -16.75
N LEU A 117 -18.40 -9.91 -15.46
CA LEU A 117 -18.10 -8.58 -14.93
C LEU A 117 -16.70 -8.59 -14.27
N LEU A 118 -15.87 -7.62 -14.63
CA LEU A 118 -14.64 -7.31 -13.89
C LEU A 118 -14.67 -5.84 -13.45
N GLU A 119 -14.60 -5.60 -12.15
CA GLU A 119 -14.52 -4.27 -11.57
C GLU A 119 -13.17 -4.11 -10.87
N LEU A 120 -12.40 -3.10 -11.26
CA LEU A 120 -11.13 -2.75 -10.64
C LEU A 120 -11.27 -1.40 -9.96
N ILE A 121 -11.05 -1.35 -8.65
CA ILE A 121 -11.17 -0.15 -7.82
C ILE A 121 -9.86 0.01 -7.05
N ASN A 122 -9.19 1.16 -7.17
CA ASN A 122 -7.90 1.40 -6.49
C ASN A 122 -6.86 0.31 -6.80
N CYS A 123 -6.83 -0.20 -8.02
CA CYS A 123 -5.97 -1.32 -8.41
C CYS A 123 -4.74 -0.82 -9.18
N THR A 124 -3.67 -1.62 -9.15
CA THR A 124 -2.46 -1.36 -9.92
C THR A 124 -2.18 -2.57 -10.81
N VAL A 125 -2.39 -2.40 -12.12
CA VAL A 125 -2.21 -3.44 -13.14
C VAL A 125 -0.97 -3.12 -13.95
N ILE A 126 0.14 -3.79 -13.66
CA ILE A 126 1.46 -3.41 -14.20
C ILE A 126 2.28 -4.60 -14.70
N TYR A 127 3.13 -4.38 -15.70
CA TYR A 127 4.10 -5.38 -16.19
C TYR A 127 3.53 -6.72 -16.69
N ASN A 128 2.21 -6.82 -16.89
CA ASN A 128 1.61 -8.03 -17.44
C ASN A 128 1.87 -8.11 -18.95
N THR A 129 2.01 -9.35 -19.45
CA THR A 129 2.42 -9.62 -20.82
C THR A 129 1.49 -10.61 -21.50
N ALA A 130 1.00 -10.26 -22.69
CA ALA A 130 0.34 -11.21 -23.58
C ALA A 130 1.24 -11.54 -24.77
N ASN A 131 1.52 -12.83 -24.98
CA ASN A 131 2.38 -13.35 -26.04
C ASN A 131 1.57 -14.19 -27.01
N ALA A 132 1.80 -13.99 -28.30
CA ALA A 132 1.34 -14.91 -29.33
C ALA A 132 2.49 -15.20 -30.28
N ARG A 133 2.84 -16.48 -30.42
CA ARG A 133 3.88 -16.96 -31.33
C ARG A 133 3.26 -17.92 -32.32
N GLY A 134 3.24 -17.54 -33.59
CA GLY A 134 2.77 -18.46 -34.61
C GLY A 134 3.19 -18.20 -36.04
N ALA A 135 3.30 -19.30 -36.78
CA ALA A 135 3.81 -19.32 -38.14
C ALA A 135 2.85 -18.69 -39.16
N PHE A 136 1.54 -18.70 -38.88
CA PHE A 136 0.51 -18.20 -39.81
C PHE A 136 -0.31 -17.05 -39.23
N SER A 137 -0.71 -17.16 -37.96
CA SER A 137 -1.43 -16.08 -37.27
C SER A 137 -0.98 -16.01 -35.82
N ALA A 138 -0.64 -14.81 -35.36
CA ALA A 138 -0.14 -14.58 -34.01
C ALA A 138 -0.76 -13.29 -33.45
N ASN A 139 -1.85 -13.45 -32.71
CA ASN A 139 -2.63 -12.33 -32.19
C ASN A 139 -2.41 -12.22 -30.68
N ALA A 140 -1.69 -11.17 -30.26
CA ALA A 140 -1.59 -10.79 -28.87
C ALA A 140 -2.31 -9.46 -28.63
N LEU A 141 -3.16 -9.39 -27.62
CA LEU A 141 -4.02 -8.23 -27.34
C LEU A 141 -4.20 -8.05 -25.83
N GLY A 142 -4.21 -6.80 -25.36
CA GLY A 142 -4.48 -6.48 -23.96
C GLY A 142 -3.46 -7.10 -23.01
N GLY A 143 -2.22 -6.59 -23.02
CA GLY A 143 -1.18 -7.03 -22.11
C GLY A 143 -1.62 -6.95 -20.65
N GLY A 144 -2.34 -5.87 -20.30
CA GLY A 144 -2.98 -5.71 -18.99
C GLY A 144 -4.38 -6.30 -18.99
N LEU A 145 -5.28 -5.70 -19.78
CA LEU A 145 -6.71 -6.00 -19.73
C LEU A 145 -7.26 -6.38 -21.12
N PHE A 146 -8.08 -7.42 -21.18
CA PHE A 146 -8.81 -7.81 -22.38
C PHE A 146 -10.30 -7.98 -22.07
N LYS A 147 -11.14 -7.19 -22.74
CA LYS A 147 -12.60 -7.23 -22.62
C LYS A 147 -13.22 -7.76 -23.91
N GLN A 148 -13.97 -8.86 -23.84
CA GLN A 148 -14.81 -9.26 -24.97
C GLN A 148 -16.03 -8.32 -25.15
N PRO A 149 -16.58 -8.20 -26.38
CA PRO A 149 -17.70 -7.31 -26.67
C PRO A 149 -18.93 -7.49 -25.76
N ASN A 150 -19.22 -8.72 -25.34
CA ASN A 150 -20.38 -9.09 -24.52
C ASN A 150 -20.11 -9.11 -23.01
N SER A 151 -18.98 -8.53 -22.57
CA SER A 151 -18.58 -8.48 -21.17
C SER A 151 -18.70 -7.08 -20.60
N ASN A 152 -18.73 -6.96 -19.27
CA ASN A 152 -18.66 -5.69 -18.57
C ASN A 152 -17.30 -5.57 -17.88
N MET A 153 -16.66 -4.42 -18.01
CA MET A 153 -15.41 -4.14 -17.33
C MET A 153 -15.38 -2.65 -16.95
N THR A 154 -15.15 -2.39 -15.66
CA THR A 154 -14.98 -1.04 -15.11
C THR A 154 -13.63 -0.93 -14.42
N VAL A 155 -12.99 0.22 -14.59
CA VAL A 155 -11.71 0.55 -13.97
C VAL A 155 -11.82 1.94 -13.39
N THR A 156 -11.72 2.05 -12.07
CA THR A 156 -11.89 3.31 -11.35
C THR A 156 -10.73 3.53 -10.38
N ASN A 157 -10.25 4.77 -10.32
CA ASN A 157 -9.18 5.18 -9.41
C ASN A 157 -7.94 4.26 -9.45
N SER A 158 -7.62 3.73 -10.63
CA SER A 158 -6.63 2.67 -10.78
C SER A 158 -5.47 3.11 -11.66
N VAL A 159 -4.36 2.39 -11.56
CA VAL A 159 -3.19 2.57 -12.44
C VAL A 159 -3.09 1.35 -13.36
N VAL A 160 -3.01 1.59 -14.66
CA VAL A 160 -2.76 0.53 -15.65
C VAL A 160 -1.60 1.01 -16.50
N TYR A 161 -0.41 0.46 -16.27
CA TYR A 161 0.84 0.96 -16.87
C TYR A 161 1.85 -0.14 -17.16
N HIS A 162 2.82 0.09 -18.07
CA HIS A 162 3.90 -0.87 -18.40
C HIS A 162 3.46 -2.29 -18.78
N ASN A 163 2.22 -2.48 -19.20
CA ASN A 163 1.78 -3.77 -19.74
C ASN A 163 2.11 -3.84 -21.22
N LYS A 164 2.42 -5.02 -21.72
CA LYS A 164 2.87 -5.18 -23.10
C LYS A 164 2.26 -6.38 -23.78
N ILE A 165 2.29 -6.33 -25.10
CA ILE A 165 2.07 -7.49 -25.93
C ILE A 165 3.33 -7.78 -26.74
N ASN A 166 3.58 -9.05 -26.99
CA ASN A 166 4.52 -9.47 -28.01
C ASN A 166 3.70 -10.07 -29.16
N GLY A 167 3.27 -9.20 -30.07
CA GLY A 167 2.43 -9.52 -31.23
C GLY A 167 2.28 -8.31 -32.15
N GLN A 168 1.41 -8.41 -33.15
CA GLN A 168 1.31 -7.43 -34.25
C GLN A 168 0.39 -6.21 -33.96
N SER A 169 -0.19 -6.09 -32.76
CA SER A 169 -1.15 -5.02 -32.45
C SER A 169 -0.47 -3.75 -31.93
N THR A 170 -1.09 -2.59 -32.19
CA THR A 170 -0.67 -1.27 -31.68
C THR A 170 -1.28 -0.93 -30.33
N ASN A 171 -2.38 -1.58 -29.94
CA ASN A 171 -3.01 -1.41 -28.64
C ASN A 171 -2.52 -2.53 -27.68
N SER A 172 -1.47 -2.21 -26.93
CA SER A 172 -0.72 -3.16 -26.12
C SER A 172 -1.25 -3.34 -24.70
N GLN A 173 -2.09 -2.43 -24.21
CA GLN A 173 -2.36 -2.28 -22.79
C GLN A 173 -3.75 -2.78 -22.41
N ILE A 174 -4.78 -2.21 -23.04
CA ILE A 174 -6.20 -2.48 -22.79
C ILE A 174 -6.88 -2.75 -24.13
N HIS A 175 -7.47 -3.93 -24.31
CA HIS A 175 -8.25 -4.26 -25.50
C HIS A 175 -9.75 -4.31 -25.22
N GLY A 176 -10.54 -3.77 -26.15
CA GLY A 176 -11.98 -3.59 -26.04
C GLY A 176 -12.33 -2.22 -25.47
N ASP A 177 -13.60 -2.07 -25.07
CA ASP A 177 -14.14 -0.79 -24.58
C ASP A 177 -14.61 -0.90 -23.11
N PRO A 178 -13.70 -1.02 -22.13
CA PRO A 178 -14.06 -0.87 -20.72
C PRO A 178 -14.45 0.57 -20.40
N THR A 179 -15.27 0.75 -19.37
CA THR A 179 -15.52 2.07 -18.78
C THR A 179 -14.39 2.39 -17.80
N VAL A 180 -13.64 3.45 -18.07
CA VAL A 180 -12.49 3.84 -17.26
C VAL A 180 -12.65 5.27 -16.77
N THR A 181 -12.53 5.51 -15.47
CA THR A 181 -12.67 6.85 -14.86
C THR A 181 -11.67 7.07 -13.74
N TYR A 182 -11.24 8.32 -13.56
CA TYR A 182 -10.32 8.75 -12.51
C TYR A 182 -9.06 7.88 -12.42
N SER A 183 -8.54 7.38 -13.54
CA SER A 183 -7.46 6.40 -13.57
C SER A 183 -6.25 6.90 -14.38
N ASP A 184 -5.05 6.43 -14.05
CA ASP A 184 -3.84 6.71 -14.81
C ASP A 184 -3.52 5.55 -15.76
N ILE A 185 -3.68 5.80 -17.06
CA ILE A 185 -3.62 4.77 -18.09
C ILE A 185 -2.59 5.14 -19.16
N GLN A 186 -1.63 4.24 -19.37
CA GLN A 186 -0.63 4.41 -20.42
C GLN A 186 -1.30 4.47 -21.80
N GLY A 187 -1.04 5.54 -22.56
CA GLY A 187 -1.58 5.72 -23.91
C GLY A 187 -2.88 6.53 -24.00
N ALA A 188 -3.25 7.28 -22.95
CA ALA A 188 -4.33 8.26 -22.96
C ALA A 188 -5.72 7.68 -23.23
N PHE A 189 -6.15 6.74 -22.38
CA PHE A 189 -7.47 6.13 -22.46
C PHE A 189 -8.57 7.13 -22.06
N LEU A 190 -9.56 7.33 -22.94
CA LEU A 190 -10.62 8.31 -22.72
C LEU A 190 -11.49 7.96 -21.51
N GLY A 191 -11.85 8.97 -20.72
CA GLY A 191 -12.72 8.84 -19.56
C GLY A 191 -12.64 10.06 -18.67
N VAL A 192 -13.67 10.25 -17.83
CA VAL A 192 -13.71 11.38 -16.89
C VAL A 192 -12.58 11.22 -15.88
N GLY A 193 -11.80 12.29 -15.66
CA GLY A 193 -10.73 12.32 -14.67
C GLY A 193 -9.53 11.41 -14.98
N ASN A 194 -9.49 10.73 -16.14
CA ASN A 194 -8.33 9.92 -16.49
C ASN A 194 -7.14 10.81 -16.83
N ILE A 195 -5.96 10.33 -16.43
CA ILE A 195 -4.67 10.88 -16.81
C ILE A 195 -3.84 9.82 -17.54
N ALA A 196 -2.73 10.25 -18.15
CA ALA A 196 -1.82 9.37 -18.88
C ALA A 196 -0.40 9.86 -18.71
N LEU A 197 0.06 9.85 -17.47
CA LEU A 197 1.39 10.30 -17.07
C LEU A 197 2.17 9.10 -16.52
N ASP A 198 3.48 9.23 -16.34
CA ASP A 198 4.25 8.16 -15.69
C ASP A 198 3.85 8.12 -14.21
N PRO A 199 3.35 6.99 -13.65
CA PRO A 199 2.99 6.90 -12.24
C PRO A 199 4.17 7.10 -11.28
N LYS A 200 5.42 7.03 -11.79
CA LYS A 200 6.66 7.19 -11.02
C LYS A 200 6.71 6.28 -9.79
N PHE A 201 6.59 4.98 -10.02
CA PHE A 201 6.86 3.98 -8.98
C PHE A 201 8.28 4.12 -8.43
N VAL A 202 8.45 3.85 -7.14
CA VAL A 202 9.75 4.00 -6.44
C VAL A 202 10.81 3.05 -7.00
N ASP A 203 10.42 1.86 -7.48
CA ASP A 203 11.29 0.88 -8.12
C ASP A 203 10.60 0.21 -9.32
N VAL A 204 11.33 -0.68 -10.01
CA VAL A 204 10.82 -1.52 -11.10
C VAL A 204 10.27 -2.85 -10.57
N ALA A 205 9.50 -3.55 -11.42
CA ALA A 205 9.05 -4.93 -11.20
C ALA A 205 8.11 -5.15 -10.00
N CYS A 206 6.83 -4.90 -10.22
CA CYS A 206 5.75 -5.13 -9.24
C CYS A 206 5.79 -4.27 -7.97
N GLU A 207 6.76 -3.37 -7.86
CA GLU A 207 6.68 -2.25 -6.93
C GLU A 207 5.51 -1.35 -7.31
N TYR A 208 4.63 -1.11 -6.34
CA TYR A 208 3.38 -0.38 -6.49
C TYR A 208 3.38 0.93 -5.72
N HIS A 209 4.35 1.14 -4.82
CA HIS A 209 4.50 2.40 -4.09
C HIS A 209 4.90 3.51 -5.06
N ILE A 210 4.21 4.64 -4.95
CA ILE A 210 4.47 5.81 -5.78
C ILE A 210 5.46 6.76 -5.10
N SER A 211 6.28 7.44 -5.91
CA SER A 211 7.25 8.41 -5.41
C SER A 211 6.60 9.78 -5.15
N SER A 212 7.32 10.64 -4.43
CA SER A 212 6.85 11.95 -3.97
C SER A 212 6.45 12.94 -5.06
N ASP A 213 6.89 12.71 -6.30
CA ASP A 213 6.57 13.56 -7.45
C ASP A 213 5.65 12.86 -8.45
N SER A 214 5.00 11.77 -8.03
CA SER A 214 4.02 11.04 -8.82
C SER A 214 2.82 11.90 -9.18
N PRO A 215 2.34 11.85 -10.43
CA PRO A 215 1.11 12.51 -10.85
C PRO A 215 -0.16 11.82 -10.34
N CYS A 216 -0.04 10.63 -9.75
CA CYS A 216 -1.17 9.88 -9.18
C CYS A 216 -1.60 10.43 -7.82
N ILE A 217 -0.75 11.24 -7.17
CA ILE A 217 -1.02 11.85 -5.87
C ILE A 217 -2.17 12.85 -5.99
N ASP A 218 -3.17 12.74 -5.13
CA ASP A 218 -4.36 13.60 -5.05
C ASP A 218 -5.09 13.76 -6.40
N ALA A 219 -5.02 12.73 -7.25
CA ALA A 219 -5.56 12.77 -8.61
C ALA A 219 -6.84 11.94 -8.80
N GLY A 220 -7.25 11.18 -7.78
CA GLY A 220 -8.38 10.27 -7.83
C GLY A 220 -9.75 10.94 -7.93
N ASP A 221 -10.79 10.14 -7.70
CA ASP A 221 -12.19 10.61 -7.74
C ASP A 221 -12.41 11.78 -6.76
N PRO A 222 -12.89 12.96 -7.19
CA PRO A 222 -13.19 14.07 -6.30
C PRO A 222 -14.13 13.74 -5.13
N ASP A 223 -15.05 12.78 -5.31
CA ASP A 223 -15.97 12.36 -4.25
C ASP A 223 -15.28 11.52 -3.16
N SER A 224 -14.04 11.10 -3.40
CA SER A 224 -13.22 10.36 -2.44
C SER A 224 -12.59 11.23 -1.34
N ALA A 225 -12.85 12.54 -1.33
CA ALA A 225 -12.46 13.44 -0.23
C ALA A 225 -13.14 13.11 1.11
N THR A 226 -14.33 12.49 1.05
CA THR A 226 -15.08 12.04 2.25
C THR A 226 -15.55 10.60 2.06
N PRO A 227 -14.65 9.62 2.07
CA PRO A 227 -14.98 8.26 1.67
C PRO A 227 -15.72 7.52 2.78
N THR A 228 -16.46 6.47 2.37
CA THR A 228 -17.08 5.52 3.31
C THR A 228 -16.47 4.11 3.21
N PHE A 229 -16.01 3.70 2.02
CA PHE A 229 -15.24 2.47 1.76
C PHE A 229 -14.67 2.51 0.32
N PRO A 230 -13.49 1.91 0.02
CA PRO A 230 -12.50 1.37 0.97
C PRO A 230 -11.78 2.49 1.71
N ASN A 231 -11.58 2.38 3.03
CA ASN A 231 -11.07 3.47 3.87
C ASN A 231 -9.56 3.40 4.16
N ASP A 232 -8.88 2.41 3.62
CA ASP A 232 -7.43 2.25 3.67
C ASP A 232 -6.88 1.65 2.37
N ASP A 233 -5.57 1.78 2.18
CA ASP A 233 -4.81 1.29 1.03
C ASP A 233 -4.30 -0.15 1.23
N ILE A 234 -3.44 -0.64 0.33
CA ILE A 234 -2.91 -2.00 0.41
C ILE A 234 -2.00 -2.25 1.62
N ASP A 235 -1.33 -1.21 2.14
CA ASP A 235 -0.45 -1.27 3.31
C ASP A 235 -1.16 -0.90 4.63
N GLY A 236 -2.45 -0.53 4.55
CA GLY A 236 -3.29 -0.15 5.67
C GLY A 236 -3.17 1.32 6.07
N ASN A 237 -2.62 2.20 5.23
CA ASN A 237 -2.72 3.64 5.44
C ASN A 237 -4.13 4.10 5.12
N LEU A 238 -4.65 5.03 5.93
CA LEU A 238 -6.00 5.56 5.72
C LEU A 238 -6.10 6.31 4.39
N ARG A 239 -7.25 6.20 3.72
CA ARG A 239 -7.55 6.98 2.52
C ARG A 239 -8.56 8.10 2.83
N PRO A 240 -8.40 9.31 2.27
CA PRO A 240 -7.18 9.81 1.60
C PRO A 240 -6.09 10.21 2.61
N GLN A 241 -4.82 10.21 2.20
CA GLN A 241 -3.73 10.87 2.94
C GLN A 241 -3.60 12.36 2.57
N GLY A 242 -4.14 12.78 1.43
CA GLY A 242 -4.20 14.17 0.95
C GLY A 242 -5.62 14.72 0.84
N LEU A 243 -5.89 15.42 -0.27
CA LEU A 243 -7.19 16.01 -0.59
C LEU A 243 -8.22 14.98 -1.05
N VAL A 244 -7.79 14.03 -1.87
CA VAL A 244 -8.59 12.94 -2.46
C VAL A 244 -7.72 11.70 -2.52
N TYR A 245 -8.27 10.58 -3.01
CA TYR A 245 -7.50 9.35 -3.11
C TYR A 245 -6.37 9.53 -4.12
N ASP A 246 -5.26 8.87 -3.85
CA ASP A 246 -4.26 8.62 -4.86
C ASP A 246 -4.77 7.54 -5.82
N MET A 247 -4.45 7.68 -7.10
CA MET A 247 -4.78 6.66 -8.09
C MET A 247 -3.92 5.41 -7.87
N GLY A 248 -4.54 4.24 -7.87
CA GLY A 248 -3.87 2.96 -7.66
C GLY A 248 -3.95 2.45 -6.22
N VAL A 249 -3.11 1.45 -5.89
CA VAL A 249 -3.20 0.71 -4.61
C VAL A 249 -2.56 1.42 -3.42
N ASP A 250 -1.68 2.39 -3.65
CA ASP A 250 -0.86 3.07 -2.63
C ASP A 250 -1.35 4.50 -2.40
N GLU A 251 -1.25 4.99 -1.16
CA GLU A 251 -1.36 6.41 -0.83
C GLU A 251 0.01 6.96 -0.46
N TYR A 252 0.45 7.99 -1.17
CA TYR A 252 1.67 8.68 -0.86
C TYR A 252 1.55 9.41 0.47
N LYS A 253 2.25 8.86 1.46
CA LYS A 253 2.32 9.44 2.80
C LYS A 253 3.36 10.56 2.86
N VAL A 254 2.90 11.80 3.03
CA VAL A 254 3.79 12.90 3.41
C VAL A 254 4.21 12.71 4.87
N VAL A 255 5.44 12.24 5.07
CA VAL A 255 6.06 12.23 6.41
C VAL A 255 6.42 13.67 6.78
N VAL A 256 5.60 14.32 7.60
CA VAL A 256 5.95 15.61 8.18
C VAL A 256 6.87 15.38 9.38
N GLU A 257 8.17 15.59 9.18
CA GLU A 257 9.14 15.66 10.30
C GLU A 257 8.89 16.95 11.11
N GLY A 258 8.06 16.86 12.14
CA GLY A 258 7.81 17.97 13.06
C GLY A 258 8.92 18.11 14.11
N THR A 259 9.56 19.27 14.20
CA THR A 259 10.37 19.64 15.38
C THR A 259 9.44 20.20 16.46
N VAL A 260 9.22 19.46 17.54
CA VAL A 260 8.43 19.96 18.68
C VAL A 260 9.33 20.84 19.58
N ASN A 261 9.22 22.16 19.47
CA ASN A 261 9.80 23.08 20.45
C ASN A 261 8.86 23.20 21.66
N ILE A 262 9.23 22.57 22.78
CA ILE A 262 8.53 22.74 24.06
C ILE A 262 9.19 23.90 24.80
N ASP A 263 8.67 25.10 24.60
CA ASP A 263 9.11 26.30 25.32
C ASP A 263 8.15 26.55 26.50
N GLN A 264 8.27 25.76 27.57
CA GLN A 264 7.54 25.99 28.81
C GLN A 264 8.48 26.08 30.02
N LEU A 265 8.38 27.21 30.72
CA LEU A 265 9.02 27.45 32.02
C LEU A 265 8.46 26.47 33.05
N TRP A 266 9.34 25.73 33.74
CA TRP A 266 8.96 24.92 34.90
C TRP A 266 9.73 25.34 36.15
N SER A 267 9.02 25.36 37.27
CA SER A 267 9.61 25.26 38.61
C SER A 267 8.82 24.18 39.35
N ALA A 268 9.52 23.23 39.96
CA ALA A 268 8.97 22.47 41.08
C ALA A 268 9.42 23.13 42.37
N THR A 269 8.48 23.47 43.23
CA THR A 269 8.80 23.88 44.59
C THR A 269 8.88 22.63 45.46
N PHE A 270 10.04 22.00 45.49
CA PHE A 270 10.47 21.24 46.66
C PHE A 270 11.40 22.16 47.44
N GLY A 271 11.22 22.31 48.76
CA GLY A 271 12.03 23.26 49.54
C GLY A 271 13.53 22.94 49.44
N GLY A 272 14.26 23.72 48.64
CA GLY A 272 15.71 23.58 48.47
C GLY A 272 16.22 24.08 47.11
N GLN A 273 17.41 24.68 47.10
CA GLN A 273 18.15 25.05 45.89
C GLN A 273 18.77 23.81 45.23
N PHE A 274 18.75 23.73 43.90
CA PHE A 274 19.28 22.59 43.12
C PHE A 274 20.62 22.96 42.47
N SER A 275 21.64 22.09 42.58
CA SER A 275 22.89 22.19 41.81
C SER A 275 23.50 20.81 41.53
N GLY A 276 23.88 20.49 40.29
CA GLY A 276 24.52 19.21 39.92
C GLY A 276 25.27 19.22 38.57
N GLU A 277 26.25 18.31 38.44
CA GLU A 277 27.17 18.11 37.31
C GLU A 277 26.93 16.74 36.62
N PHE A 278 27.23 16.61 35.32
CA PHE A 278 26.77 15.50 34.44
C PHE A 278 27.87 14.50 34.05
N ILE A 279 27.52 13.20 33.92
CA ILE A 279 28.35 12.11 33.36
C ILE A 279 27.57 11.38 32.24
N PRO A 280 28.08 11.25 30.99
CA PRO A 280 27.35 10.59 29.89
C PRO A 280 27.58 9.06 29.77
N GLY A 281 26.55 8.30 29.33
CA GLY A 281 26.68 6.91 28.86
C GLY A 281 25.37 6.19 28.46
N ASP A 282 25.32 5.76 27.19
CA ASP A 282 24.46 4.85 26.38
C ASP A 282 23.02 4.42 26.78
N GLY A 283 22.09 4.66 25.84
CA GLY A 283 20.77 4.01 25.72
C GLY A 283 19.66 4.62 26.59
N LEU A 284 18.81 5.48 26.00
CA LEU A 284 18.12 6.57 26.72
C LEU A 284 16.88 6.15 27.53
N ILE A 285 17.07 5.43 28.63
CA ILE A 285 16.36 5.71 29.89
C ILE A 285 17.12 6.86 30.52
N ILE A 286 16.61 8.10 30.48
CA ILE A 286 17.29 9.19 31.19
C ILE A 286 17.08 8.96 32.69
N ASN A 287 18.08 8.39 33.37
CA ASN A 287 18.25 8.55 34.80
C ASN A 287 18.98 9.88 35.01
N ASP A 288 18.27 11.00 34.97
CA ASP A 288 18.89 12.24 35.47
C ASP A 288 18.85 12.12 37.00
N MET A 289 20.00 11.83 37.60
CA MET A 289 20.21 11.79 39.03
C MET A 289 20.68 13.19 39.43
N CYS A 290 19.77 14.03 39.91
CA CYS A 290 20.15 15.30 40.52
C CYS A 290 20.21 15.11 42.04
N THR A 291 21.33 15.52 42.64
CA THR A 291 21.46 15.56 44.11
C THR A 291 20.83 16.86 44.61
N VAL A 292 19.85 16.74 45.49
CA VAL A 292 19.19 17.86 46.16
C VAL A 292 19.61 17.86 47.60
N ILE A 293 19.98 19.01 48.12
CA ILE A 293 20.34 19.18 49.53
C ILE A 293 19.26 20.05 50.16
N ASP A 294 18.58 19.53 51.18
CA ASP A 294 17.57 20.33 51.91
C ASP A 294 18.22 21.34 52.87
N GLU A 295 17.39 22.18 53.50
CA GLU A 295 17.81 23.18 54.48
C GLU A 295 18.53 22.60 55.73
N ASN A 296 18.45 21.28 55.93
CA ASN A 296 19.13 20.54 57.00
C ASN A 296 20.37 19.79 56.50
N ASN A 297 20.84 20.08 55.28
CA ASN A 297 22.01 19.49 54.64
C ASN A 297 21.87 17.99 54.32
N ILE A 298 20.64 17.49 54.14
CA ILE A 298 20.37 16.09 53.79
C ILE A 298 20.35 15.94 52.27
N GLU A 299 21.13 14.99 51.75
CA GLU A 299 21.17 14.65 50.32
C GLU A 299 20.01 13.73 49.89
N TYR A 300 19.34 14.11 48.80
CA TYR A 300 18.32 13.34 48.11
C TYR A 300 18.74 13.11 46.67
N ASN A 301 18.43 11.93 46.13
CA ASN A 301 18.61 11.63 44.72
C ASN A 301 17.26 11.75 44.02
N VAL A 302 17.12 12.76 43.17
CA VAL A 302 15.93 12.90 42.32
C VAL A 302 16.19 12.14 41.04
N LYS A 303 15.34 11.16 40.74
CA LYS A 303 15.33 10.47 39.45
C LYS A 303 14.13 10.96 38.64
N GLN A 304 14.40 11.55 37.49
CA GLN A 304 13.36 11.97 36.55
C GLN A 304 13.24 10.94 35.42
N THR A 305 12.04 10.72 34.90
CA THR A 305 11.83 9.85 33.73
C THR A 305 10.75 10.46 32.85
N TYR A 306 11.11 10.70 31.59
CA TYR A 306 10.22 11.25 30.59
C TYR A 306 9.68 10.13 29.70
N THR A 307 8.39 10.20 29.36
CA THR A 307 7.77 9.24 28.44
C THR A 307 6.78 9.98 27.57
N LEU A 308 6.99 9.95 26.25
CA LEU A 308 5.98 10.41 25.30
C LEU A 308 4.89 9.35 25.21
N ILE A 309 3.63 9.76 25.36
CA ILE A 309 2.47 8.89 25.21
C ILE A 309 1.43 9.51 24.28
N ASP A 310 0.75 8.68 23.49
CA ASP A 310 -0.44 9.13 22.76
C ASP A 310 -1.69 9.15 23.65
N HIS A 311 -2.82 9.48 23.04
CA HIS A 311 -4.13 9.50 23.67
C HIS A 311 -4.55 8.12 24.23
N ASP A 312 -4.07 7.03 23.64
CA ASP A 312 -4.36 5.64 24.01
C ASP A 312 -3.31 5.05 24.96
N LYS A 313 -2.40 5.89 25.46
CA LYS A 313 -1.29 5.57 26.38
C LYS A 313 -0.18 4.69 25.76
N LYS A 314 -0.11 4.59 24.43
CA LYS A 314 1.01 3.97 23.71
C LYS A 314 2.26 4.82 23.93
N LYS A 315 3.41 4.17 24.19
CA LYS A 315 4.67 4.85 24.51
C LYS A 315 5.54 4.99 23.27
N PHE A 316 6.21 6.14 23.15
CA PHE A 316 7.13 6.42 22.05
C PHE A 316 8.53 6.78 22.57
N PRO A 317 9.59 6.39 21.84
CA PRO A 317 10.97 6.75 22.20
C PRO A 317 11.21 8.26 22.02
N LEU A 318 11.95 8.85 22.97
CA LEU A 318 12.45 10.23 22.88
C LEU A 318 13.89 10.21 22.35
N GLY A 319 14.24 11.17 21.50
CA GLY A 319 15.58 11.40 20.95
C GLY A 319 16.49 12.23 21.87
N LYS A 320 17.56 12.80 21.31
CA LYS A 320 18.67 13.42 22.08
C LYS A 320 18.22 14.70 22.82
N GLN A 321 18.76 14.89 24.03
CA GLN A 321 18.57 16.09 24.85
C GLN A 321 19.58 17.19 24.47
N LYS A 322 19.11 18.43 24.34
CA LYS A 322 19.96 19.64 24.34
C LYS A 322 19.63 20.48 25.58
N THR A 323 20.63 20.78 26.40
CA THR A 323 20.48 21.68 27.56
C THR A 323 21.10 23.03 27.29
N ARG A 324 20.43 24.12 27.69
CA ARG A 324 21.03 25.45 27.78
C ARG A 324 21.12 25.86 29.25
N ARG A 325 22.34 26.10 29.76
CA ARG A 325 22.56 26.56 31.14
C ARG A 325 22.36 28.08 31.23
N GLY A 326 21.39 28.50 32.04
CA GLY A 326 21.26 29.86 32.55
C GLY A 326 21.10 29.84 34.09
N PRO A 327 21.25 30.99 34.79
CA PRO A 327 21.15 31.02 36.25
C PRO A 327 19.75 30.62 36.70
N GLY A 328 19.65 29.60 37.57
CA GLY A 328 18.40 29.18 38.21
C GLY A 328 17.42 28.37 37.37
N HIS A 329 17.69 28.13 36.07
CA HIS A 329 16.76 27.45 35.17
C HIS A 329 17.46 26.38 34.32
N HIS A 330 16.89 25.17 34.32
CA HIS A 330 17.27 24.08 33.42
C HIS A 330 16.25 23.99 32.29
N TYR A 331 16.68 24.24 31.05
CA TYR A 331 15.87 24.01 29.86
C TYR A 331 16.18 22.63 29.28
N PHE A 332 15.14 21.86 29.00
CA PHE A 332 15.23 20.54 28.38
C PHE A 332 14.59 20.60 27.00
N VAL A 333 15.40 20.45 25.95
CA VAL A 333 14.92 20.28 24.58
C VAL A 333 15.09 18.81 24.21
N PHE A 334 14.00 18.17 23.78
CA PHE A 334 14.02 16.80 23.27
C PHE A 334 13.67 16.80 21.79
N GLU A 335 14.46 16.11 20.97
CA GLU A 335 14.01 15.69 19.64
C GLU A 335 13.14 14.45 19.82
N ALA A 336 11.97 14.35 19.18
CA ALA A 336 11.11 13.18 19.30
C ALA A 336 10.58 12.79 17.92
N THR A 337 10.71 11.51 17.56
CA THR A 337 10.07 10.95 16.37
C THR A 337 8.69 10.46 16.76
N ILE A 338 7.67 11.18 16.36
CA ILE A 338 6.27 10.81 16.61
C ILE A 338 5.78 10.04 15.38
N PRO A 339 5.36 8.78 15.49
CA PRO A 339 4.83 8.06 14.35
C PRO A 339 3.46 8.66 13.97
N ALA A 340 3.20 8.73 12.66
CA ALA A 340 2.01 9.41 12.12
C ALA A 340 0.67 8.81 12.56
N ASP A 341 0.67 7.61 13.18
CA ASP A 341 -0.52 6.98 13.77
C ASP A 341 -0.94 7.62 15.12
N ALA A 342 -0.09 8.44 15.73
CA ALA A 342 -0.43 9.19 16.93
C ALA A 342 -1.35 10.37 16.55
N ALA A 343 -2.65 10.24 16.84
CA ALA A 343 -3.70 11.19 16.47
C ALA A 343 -3.28 12.67 16.56
N LEU A 344 -3.31 13.36 15.41
CA LEU A 344 -3.07 14.79 15.29
C LEU A 344 -3.86 15.59 16.34
N GLY A 345 -3.15 16.40 17.11
CA GLY A 345 -3.72 17.37 18.05
C GLY A 345 -4.03 16.86 19.48
N LYS A 346 -3.66 15.63 19.87
CA LYS A 346 -3.98 15.10 21.22
C LYS A 346 -2.88 14.28 21.93
N ALA A 347 -1.61 14.42 21.54
CA ALA A 347 -0.51 13.75 22.24
C ALA A 347 -0.25 14.38 23.64
N LYS A 348 0.24 13.58 24.59
CA LYS A 348 0.63 14.06 25.93
C LYS A 348 2.04 13.58 26.27
N ILE A 349 2.89 14.43 26.84
CA ILE A 349 4.08 13.94 27.54
C ILE A 349 3.68 13.62 28.97
N GLY A 350 3.92 12.37 29.37
CA GLY A 350 3.89 11.96 30.77
C GLY A 350 5.26 12.20 31.40
N ILE A 351 5.32 13.05 32.41
CA ILE A 351 6.51 13.28 33.23
C ILE A 351 6.31 12.54 34.54
N ASN A 352 7.19 11.59 34.82
CA ASN A 352 7.28 10.94 36.12
C ASN A 352 8.51 11.46 36.85
N VAL A 353 8.30 12.09 38.00
CA VAL A 353 9.37 12.50 38.91
C VAL A 353 9.33 11.61 40.13
N GLN A 354 10.47 11.02 40.48
CA GLN A 354 10.61 10.19 41.68
C GLN A 354 11.65 10.81 42.60
N LEU A 355 11.24 11.11 43.84
CA LEU A 355 12.16 11.51 44.89
C LEU A 355 12.64 10.27 45.63
N ARG A 356 13.96 10.10 45.76
CA ARG A 356 14.56 8.95 46.42
C ARG A 356 15.52 9.36 47.54
N LYS A 357 15.46 8.63 48.64
CA LYS A 357 16.41 8.72 49.76
C LYS A 357 17.06 7.36 49.97
N SER A 358 18.39 7.31 49.91
CA SER A 358 19.18 6.07 50.03
C SER A 358 18.68 4.94 49.10
N GLY A 359 18.34 5.29 47.85
CA GLY A 359 17.85 4.35 46.83
C GLY A 359 16.34 4.00 46.91
N LYS A 360 15.69 4.24 48.05
CA LYS A 360 14.23 4.01 48.21
C LYS A 360 13.43 5.21 47.72
N ILE A 361 12.34 4.94 46.98
CA ILE A 361 11.39 5.98 46.55
C ILE A 361 10.60 6.45 47.76
N ILE A 362 10.65 7.74 48.04
CA ILE A 362 9.92 8.37 49.15
C ILE A 362 8.76 9.24 48.67
N ASP A 363 8.79 9.70 47.41
CA ASP A 363 7.68 10.43 46.81
C ASP A 363 7.64 10.25 45.28
N ARG A 364 6.47 10.48 44.68
CA ARG A 364 6.24 10.42 43.24
C ARG A 364 5.28 11.51 42.80
N GLU A 365 5.66 12.25 41.77
CA GLU A 365 4.75 13.14 41.04
C GLU A 365 4.61 12.64 39.59
N PHE A 366 3.37 12.53 39.12
CA PHE A 366 3.07 12.32 37.71
C PHE A 366 2.30 13.51 37.18
N ARG A 367 2.76 14.08 36.06
CA ARG A 367 1.99 15.06 35.29
C ARG A 367 1.93 14.68 33.84
N SER A 368 0.76 14.89 33.24
CA SER A 368 0.56 14.81 31.80
C SER A 368 0.46 16.22 31.23
N ILE A 369 1.37 16.59 30.34
CA ILE A 369 1.34 17.88 29.63
C ILE A 369 0.78 17.63 28.24
N PRO A 370 -0.31 18.30 27.83
CA PRO A 370 -0.78 18.22 26.45
C PRO A 370 0.23 18.87 25.52
N ILE A 371 0.54 18.20 24.41
CA ILE A 371 1.39 18.77 23.35
C ILE A 371 0.50 19.05 22.15
N TYR A 372 0.63 20.26 21.62
CA TYR A 372 0.08 20.62 20.33
C TYR A 372 1.16 20.41 19.29
N ILE A 373 1.02 19.32 18.52
CA ILE A 373 1.81 19.07 17.31
C ILE A 373 1.25 20.03 16.26
N LYS A 374 2.07 20.99 15.82
CA LYS A 374 1.71 21.96 14.79
C LYS A 374 2.11 21.46 13.42
#